data_AF-O59372-F1
#
_entry.id   AF-O59372-F1
#
_cell.length_a   1.000
_cell.length_b   1.000
_cell.length_c   1.000
_cell.angle_alpha   90.00
_cell.angle_beta   90.00
_cell.angle_gamma   90.00
#
_symmetry.space_group_name_H-M   'P 1'
#
loop_
_entity.id
_entity.type
_entity.pdbx_description
1 polymer ?
#
loop_
_entity_poly.entity_id
_entity_poly.type
_entity_poly.pdbx_seq_one_letter_code
_entity_poly.pdbx_strand_id
1 'polypeptide(L)'
;MTMAILTFTSASLISFRSSLTFIILKFTENVFKSFSNSMLENAEIIKGGEREMGEELSKLLDVLGNETRRRILFLLTKRPYFVSELSQELGVGQKAVLEHLRILEEAGLIESRIEKIPRGRPRKYYMIKRGLRLEILLTPTLFGSEMYEPREIRKSPEYEQARELIKSVEPIDIKMKELAEFLHELDDRIKELIEEKRELEEVKILVETYIENVMRRISEENKEIVKKVFKDIEEILPPEYAKRIKEKFIENI
;
A
#
# COMPACT_ATOMS: atom_id res chain seq x y z
N MET A 1 -29.00 55.59 41.36
CA MET A 1 -29.05 54.21 40.87
C MET A 1 -27.99 54.08 39.78
N THR A 2 -26.78 53.64 40.14
CA THR A 2 -26.23 52.27 39.87
C THR A 2 -25.99 52.05 38.37
N MET A 3 -24.82 51.64 37.85
CA MET A 3 -23.69 50.89 38.42
C MET A 3 -22.50 50.96 37.45
N ALA A 4 -21.27 50.93 37.96
CA ALA A 4 -20.03 50.75 37.20
C ALA A 4 -19.89 49.30 36.67
N ILE A 5 -19.15 49.08 35.57
CA ILE A 5 -18.23 47.93 35.40
C ILE A 5 -17.08 48.31 34.46
N LEU A 6 -15.91 47.83 34.88
CA LEU A 6 -14.54 48.09 34.46
C LEU A 6 -14.21 47.96 32.97
N THR A 7 -13.33 48.86 32.55
CA THR A 7 -12.33 48.66 31.50
C THR A 7 -11.43 47.45 31.79
N PHE A 8 -11.26 46.55 30.82
CA PHE A 8 -10.06 45.72 30.72
C PHE A 8 -9.58 45.68 29.28
N THR A 9 -8.31 46.04 29.12
CA THR A 9 -7.57 46.27 27.89
C THR A 9 -7.32 44.98 27.11
N SER A 10 -7.59 45.03 25.80
CA SER A 10 -7.38 43.99 24.80
C SER A 10 -5.91 43.82 24.39
N ALA A 11 -4.98 43.80 25.35
CA ALA A 11 -3.54 43.70 25.08
C ALA A 11 -2.99 42.25 25.03
N SER A 12 -3.79 41.24 25.38
CA SER A 12 -3.30 39.87 25.59
C SER A 12 -3.45 38.93 24.37
N LEU A 13 -4.21 39.32 23.34
CA LEU A 13 -4.51 38.45 22.18
C LEU A 13 -3.61 38.69 20.95
N ILE A 14 -2.76 39.72 20.99
CA ILE A 14 -1.86 40.08 19.88
C ILE A 14 -0.45 39.48 20.06
N SER A 15 -0.07 39.10 21.29
CA SER A 15 1.26 38.55 21.60
C SER A 15 1.43 37.06 21.21
N PHE A 16 0.35 36.28 21.17
CA PHE A 16 0.46 34.82 20.91
C PHE A 16 0.42 34.46 19.41
N ARG A 17 -0.22 35.31 18.58
CA ARG A 17 -0.25 35.12 17.12
C ARG A 17 1.07 35.46 16.43
N SER A 18 1.88 36.35 17.01
CA SER A 18 3.17 36.73 16.41
C SER A 18 4.23 35.64 16.54
N SER A 19 4.21 34.81 17.59
CA SER A 19 5.26 33.81 17.83
C SER A 19 5.11 32.55 16.96
N LEU A 20 3.89 31.98 16.86
CA LEU A 20 3.60 30.81 16.01
C LEU A 20 3.77 31.13 14.52
N THR A 21 3.31 32.29 14.06
CA THR A 21 3.47 32.70 12.65
C THR A 21 4.93 32.98 12.31
N PHE A 22 5.74 33.48 13.25
CA PHE A 22 7.17 33.74 13.03
C PHE A 22 8.02 32.46 13.04
N ILE A 23 7.66 31.46 13.85
CA ILE A 23 8.27 30.12 13.83
C ILE A 23 7.98 29.40 12.50
N ILE A 24 6.75 29.52 11.99
CA ILE A 24 6.33 28.92 10.72
C ILE A 24 7.04 29.59 9.52
N LEU A 25 7.10 30.93 9.48
CA LEU A 25 7.69 31.67 8.34
C LEU A 25 9.22 31.63 8.25
N LYS A 26 9.97 31.62 9.35
CA LYS A 26 11.44 31.46 9.30
C LYS A 26 11.88 30.05 8.88
N PHE A 27 10.97 29.09 8.89
CA PHE A 27 11.29 27.68 8.64
C PHE A 27 10.98 27.24 7.20
N THR A 28 9.96 27.81 6.52
CA THR A 28 9.61 27.44 5.14
C THR A 28 10.78 27.53 4.16
N GLU A 29 11.67 28.53 4.30
CA GLU A 29 12.90 28.65 3.48
C GLU A 29 14.01 27.66 3.87
N ASN A 30 14.10 27.29 5.16
CA ASN A 30 15.12 26.35 5.65
C ASN A 30 14.73 24.88 5.44
N VAL A 31 13.44 24.56 5.40
CA VAL A 31 12.92 23.22 5.04
C VAL A 31 13.34 22.86 3.63
N PHE A 32 13.10 23.75 2.66
CA PHE A 32 13.43 23.48 1.26
C PHE A 32 14.94 23.29 1.02
N LYS A 33 15.80 24.03 1.75
CA LYS A 33 17.26 23.89 1.66
C LYS A 33 17.83 22.70 2.45
N SER A 34 17.20 22.28 3.55
CA SER A 34 17.63 21.10 4.31
C SER A 34 17.09 19.78 3.76
N PHE A 35 16.06 19.83 2.89
CA PHE A 35 15.44 18.65 2.30
C PHE A 35 16.39 17.85 1.40
N SER A 36 17.29 18.53 0.65
CA SER A 36 18.29 17.82 -0.17
C SER A 36 19.40 17.16 0.66
N ASN A 37 19.71 17.72 1.83
CA ASN A 37 20.84 17.28 2.64
C ASN A 37 20.46 16.25 3.71
N SER A 38 19.21 16.23 4.17
CA SER A 38 18.76 15.36 5.28
C SER A 38 18.27 13.98 4.84
N MET A 39 18.11 13.73 3.53
CA MET A 39 17.70 12.42 2.99
C MET A 39 18.72 11.30 3.30
N LEU A 40 19.98 11.64 3.59
CA LEU A 40 21.03 10.67 3.89
C LEU A 40 21.23 10.40 5.40
N GLU A 41 20.67 11.21 6.29
CA GLU A 41 21.06 11.22 7.71
C GLU A 41 20.02 10.63 8.68
N ASN A 42 18.75 10.46 8.28
CA ASN A 42 17.66 10.14 9.22
C ASN A 42 17.13 8.69 9.17
N ALA A 43 17.94 7.74 8.70
CA ALA A 43 17.55 6.33 8.53
C ALA A 43 17.31 5.53 9.84
N GLU A 44 17.41 6.14 11.04
CA GLU A 44 17.45 5.37 12.30
C GLU A 44 16.18 5.39 13.17
N ILE A 45 15.10 6.09 12.83
CA ILE A 45 13.98 6.22 13.79
C ILE A 45 12.62 5.90 13.16
N ILE A 46 12.37 4.62 12.87
CA ILE A 46 11.03 4.08 12.64
C ILE A 46 10.91 2.75 13.37
N LYS A 47 10.55 2.81 14.66
CA LYS A 47 10.01 1.69 15.43
C LYS A 47 8.81 2.21 16.19
N GLY A 48 7.58 1.89 15.76
CA GLY A 48 6.42 2.27 16.58
C GLY A 48 5.02 2.05 16.02
N GLY A 49 4.82 1.90 14.70
CA GLY A 49 3.47 1.87 14.10
C GLY A 49 3.05 0.55 13.43
N GLU A 50 3.64 -0.59 13.83
CA GLU A 50 3.58 -1.84 13.07
C GLU A 50 2.41 -2.79 13.44
N ARG A 51 1.55 -2.48 14.41
CA ARG A 51 0.85 -3.57 15.13
C ARG A 51 -0.38 -4.22 14.46
N GLU A 52 -1.03 -3.62 13.45
CA GLU A 52 -2.16 -4.28 12.76
C GLU A 52 -1.88 -4.57 11.28
N MET A 53 -1.37 -3.60 10.51
CA MET A 53 -0.94 -3.84 9.12
C MET A 53 0.34 -4.68 9.05
N GLY A 54 1.18 -4.63 10.08
CA GLY A 54 2.38 -5.46 10.17
C GLY A 54 2.08 -6.92 10.49
N GLU A 55 0.96 -7.29 11.12
CA GLU A 55 0.66 -8.70 11.40
C GLU A 55 0.27 -9.48 10.14
N GLU A 56 -0.60 -8.92 9.30
CA GLU A 56 -0.98 -9.56 8.03
C GLU A 56 0.21 -9.61 7.06
N LEU A 57 0.95 -8.49 6.94
CA LEU A 57 2.18 -8.42 6.16
C LEU A 57 3.25 -9.40 6.68
N SER A 58 3.45 -9.48 8.00
CA SER A 58 4.42 -10.40 8.61
C SER A 58 4.05 -11.85 8.34
N LYS A 59 2.78 -12.25 8.55
CA LYS A 59 2.30 -13.60 8.20
C LYS A 59 2.51 -13.92 6.72
N LEU A 60 2.21 -12.96 5.84
CA LEU A 60 2.42 -13.12 4.42
C LEU A 60 3.90 -13.28 4.07
N LEU A 61 4.78 -12.48 4.66
CA LEU A 61 6.22 -12.57 4.46
C LEU A 61 6.81 -13.85 5.05
N ASP A 62 6.29 -14.37 6.16
CA ASP A 62 6.65 -15.67 6.70
C ASP A 62 6.30 -16.79 5.71
N VAL A 63 5.11 -16.71 5.09
CA VAL A 63 4.71 -17.63 4.03
C VAL A 63 5.64 -17.50 2.82
N LEU A 64 5.94 -16.30 2.35
CA LEU A 64 6.83 -16.07 1.21
C LEU A 64 8.31 -16.29 1.52
N GLY A 65 8.70 -16.35 2.79
CA GLY A 65 10.08 -16.52 3.25
C GLY A 65 10.66 -17.90 2.94
N ASN A 66 9.82 -18.92 2.72
CA ASN A 66 10.28 -20.26 2.37
C ASN A 66 10.48 -20.45 0.87
N GLU A 67 11.67 -20.96 0.49
CA GLU A 67 12.04 -21.17 -0.90
C GLU A 67 11.11 -22.14 -1.65
N THR A 68 10.76 -23.28 -1.04
CA THR A 68 9.86 -24.26 -1.66
C THR A 68 8.49 -23.65 -1.95
N ARG A 69 7.96 -22.83 -1.03
CA ARG A 69 6.69 -22.12 -1.24
C ARG A 69 6.79 -21.11 -2.40
N ARG A 70 7.89 -20.35 -2.50
CA ARG A 70 8.12 -19.45 -3.66
C ARG A 70 8.22 -20.22 -4.97
N ARG A 71 8.90 -21.36 -4.99
CA ARG A 71 8.99 -22.23 -6.17
C ARG A 71 7.64 -22.83 -6.56
N ILE A 72 6.82 -23.24 -5.59
CA ILE A 72 5.43 -23.67 -5.84
C ILE A 72 4.65 -22.54 -6.50
N LEU A 73 4.64 -21.34 -5.91
CA LEU A 73 3.94 -20.18 -6.47
C LEU A 73 4.40 -19.90 -7.91
N PHE A 74 5.70 -19.92 -8.18
CA PHE A 74 6.26 -19.75 -9.52
C PHE A 74 5.85 -20.86 -10.52
N LEU A 75 5.66 -22.09 -10.08
CA LEU A 75 5.11 -23.14 -10.95
C LEU A 75 3.63 -22.90 -11.24
N LEU A 76 2.86 -22.50 -10.23
CA LEU A 76 1.42 -22.27 -10.34
C LEU A 76 1.07 -21.05 -11.23
N THR A 77 1.99 -20.10 -11.47
CA THR A 77 1.77 -19.03 -12.47
C THR A 77 1.76 -19.54 -13.91
N LYS A 78 2.36 -20.71 -14.18
CA LYS A 78 2.43 -21.28 -15.53
C LYS A 78 1.16 -22.05 -15.91
N ARG A 79 0.63 -22.84 -14.97
CA ARG A 79 -0.59 -23.66 -15.11
C ARG A 79 -1.00 -24.23 -13.75
N PRO A 80 -2.21 -24.80 -13.61
CA PRO A 80 -2.55 -25.62 -12.46
C PRO A 80 -1.68 -26.90 -12.37
N TYR A 81 -1.35 -27.32 -11.14
CA TYR A 81 -0.59 -28.55 -10.86
C TYR A 81 -1.28 -29.44 -9.83
N PHE A 82 -1.03 -30.75 -9.90
CA PHE A 82 -1.34 -31.68 -8.79
C PHE A 82 -0.08 -32.04 -8.00
N VAL A 83 -0.28 -32.54 -6.78
CA VAL A 83 0.78 -32.75 -5.77
C VAL A 83 1.97 -33.55 -6.30
N SER A 84 1.75 -34.63 -7.04
CA SER A 84 2.86 -35.46 -7.52
C SER A 84 3.68 -34.78 -8.62
N GLU A 85 3.09 -33.90 -9.44
CA GLU A 85 3.86 -33.11 -10.40
C GLU A 85 4.76 -32.10 -9.68
N LEU A 86 4.21 -31.37 -8.70
CA LEU A 86 4.98 -30.43 -7.88
C LEU A 86 6.11 -31.15 -7.13
N SER A 87 5.83 -32.34 -6.60
CA SER A 87 6.83 -33.18 -5.93
C SER A 87 7.98 -33.54 -6.87
N GLN A 88 7.68 -33.91 -8.11
CA GLN A 88 8.68 -34.26 -9.12
C GLN A 88 9.50 -33.03 -9.58
N GLU A 89 8.83 -31.92 -9.90
CA GLU A 89 9.46 -30.66 -10.33
C GLU A 89 10.35 -30.04 -9.25
N LEU A 90 9.94 -30.16 -7.99
CA LEU A 90 10.66 -29.55 -6.86
C LEU A 90 11.74 -30.45 -6.27
N GLY A 91 11.67 -31.76 -6.50
CA GLY A 91 12.49 -32.75 -5.81
C GLY A 91 12.14 -32.88 -4.33
N VAL A 92 10.90 -32.54 -3.95
CA VAL A 92 10.42 -32.51 -2.56
C VAL A 92 9.35 -33.58 -2.37
N GLY A 93 9.38 -34.31 -1.25
CA GLY A 93 8.42 -35.38 -0.98
C GLY A 93 6.97 -34.89 -0.93
N GLN A 94 6.02 -35.71 -1.44
CA GLN A 94 4.61 -35.33 -1.56
C GLN A 94 3.97 -34.85 -0.25
N LYS A 95 4.36 -35.43 0.90
CA LYS A 95 3.88 -35.00 2.22
C LYS A 95 4.28 -33.56 2.55
N ALA A 96 5.52 -33.17 2.24
CA ALA A 96 6.00 -31.81 2.46
C ALA A 96 5.36 -30.83 1.46
N VAL A 97 5.17 -31.25 0.20
CA VAL A 97 4.42 -30.46 -0.80
C VAL A 97 2.99 -30.20 -0.34
N LEU A 98 2.28 -31.22 0.17
CA LEU A 98 0.93 -31.06 0.72
C LEU A 98 0.89 -30.03 1.85
N GLU A 99 1.87 -30.06 2.75
CA GLU A 99 1.94 -29.11 3.86
C GLU A 99 2.20 -27.68 3.36
N HIS A 100 3.10 -27.50 2.39
CA HIS A 100 3.32 -26.20 1.77
C HIS A 100 2.07 -25.66 1.08
N LEU A 101 1.35 -26.51 0.35
CA LEU A 101 0.09 -26.15 -0.30
C LEU A 101 -0.98 -25.77 0.72
N ARG A 102 -1.08 -26.48 1.85
CA ARG A 102 -2.00 -26.12 2.95
C ARG A 102 -1.73 -24.72 3.48
N ILE A 103 -0.46 -24.41 3.78
CA ILE A 103 -0.04 -23.09 4.27
C ILE A 103 -0.36 -21.99 3.25
N LEU A 104 -0.11 -22.24 1.96
CA LEU A 104 -0.39 -21.28 0.88
C LEU A 104 -1.90 -21.07 0.67
N GLU A 105 -2.71 -22.12 0.84
CA GLU A 105 -4.17 -22.07 0.72
C GLU A 105 -4.78 -21.32 1.92
N GLU A 106 -4.27 -21.53 3.13
CA GLU A 106 -4.65 -20.79 4.34
C GLU A 106 -4.28 -19.31 4.28
N ALA A 107 -3.16 -18.99 3.63
CA ALA A 107 -2.75 -17.60 3.36
C ALA A 107 -3.58 -16.93 2.24
N GLY A 108 -4.50 -17.66 1.59
CA GLY A 108 -5.33 -17.13 0.51
C GLY A 108 -4.58 -16.88 -0.81
N LEU A 109 -3.36 -17.37 -0.97
CA LEU A 109 -2.55 -17.17 -2.18
C LEU A 109 -2.92 -18.13 -3.30
N ILE A 110 -3.43 -19.30 -2.94
CA ILE A 110 -3.82 -20.35 -3.87
C ILE A 110 -5.22 -20.85 -3.56
N GLU A 111 -5.86 -21.43 -4.57
CA GLU A 111 -7.11 -22.16 -4.45
C GLU A 111 -6.95 -23.56 -5.05
N SER A 112 -7.91 -24.43 -4.74
CA SER A 112 -7.90 -25.78 -5.24
C SER A 112 -9.22 -26.21 -5.89
N ARG A 113 -9.12 -27.07 -6.90
CA ARG A 113 -10.25 -27.61 -7.64
C ARG A 113 -10.12 -29.11 -7.80
N ILE A 114 -11.21 -29.83 -7.57
CA ILE A 114 -11.28 -31.27 -7.84
C ILE A 114 -11.82 -31.49 -9.24
N GLU A 115 -11.05 -32.18 -10.07
CA GLU A 115 -11.46 -32.56 -11.41
C GLU A 115 -11.74 -34.06 -11.49
N LYS A 116 -12.93 -34.42 -11.99
CA LYS A 116 -13.34 -35.80 -12.24
C LYS A 116 -12.73 -36.26 -13.57
N ILE A 117 -12.08 -37.41 -13.54
CA ILE A 117 -11.48 -38.01 -14.73
C ILE A 117 -12.36 -39.18 -15.17
N PRO A 118 -12.73 -39.32 -16.46
CA PRO A 118 -13.68 -40.34 -16.94
C PRO A 118 -13.34 -41.79 -16.55
N ARG A 119 -12.05 -42.09 -16.33
CA ARG A 119 -11.55 -43.42 -15.92
C ARG A 119 -10.42 -43.34 -14.90
N GLY A 120 -10.58 -42.51 -13.86
CA GLY A 120 -9.55 -42.37 -12.82
C GLY A 120 -10.09 -41.84 -11.51
N ARG A 121 -9.24 -41.89 -10.47
CA ARG A 121 -9.55 -41.22 -9.19
C ARG A 121 -9.59 -39.71 -9.42
N PRO A 122 -10.55 -38.98 -8.81
CA PRO A 122 -10.56 -37.52 -8.85
C PRO A 122 -9.20 -36.95 -8.44
N ARG A 123 -8.74 -35.93 -9.17
CA ARG A 123 -7.48 -35.24 -8.86
C ARG A 123 -7.76 -33.84 -8.34
N LYS A 124 -7.09 -33.48 -7.24
CA LYS A 124 -7.09 -32.12 -6.70
C LYS A 124 -5.95 -31.34 -7.35
N TYR A 125 -6.32 -30.31 -8.10
CA TYR A 125 -5.40 -29.35 -8.70
C TYR A 125 -5.34 -28.09 -7.85
N TYR A 126 -4.17 -27.46 -7.84
CA TYR A 126 -3.92 -26.19 -7.16
C TYR A 126 -3.57 -25.13 -8.21
N MET A 127 -3.99 -23.89 -7.97
CA MET A 127 -3.72 -22.74 -8.83
C MET A 127 -3.65 -21.46 -8.01
N ILE A 128 -3.01 -20.41 -8.54
CA ILE A 128 -3.08 -19.08 -7.92
C ILE A 128 -4.56 -18.67 -7.81
N LYS A 129 -4.95 -18.13 -6.65
CA LYS A 129 -6.32 -17.68 -6.41
C LYS A 129 -6.73 -16.69 -7.51
N ARG A 130 -7.90 -16.88 -8.11
CA ARG A 130 -8.29 -16.09 -9.29
C ARG A 130 -8.33 -14.61 -8.99
N GLY A 131 -7.67 -13.84 -9.86
CA GLY A 131 -7.59 -12.39 -9.74
C GLY A 131 -6.62 -11.89 -8.67
N LEU A 132 -6.03 -12.75 -7.84
CA LEU A 132 -5.12 -12.31 -6.79
C LEU A 132 -4.07 -11.33 -7.33
N ARG A 133 -4.11 -10.09 -6.85
CA ARG A 133 -3.02 -9.13 -6.99
C ARG A 133 -2.43 -8.87 -5.62
N LEU A 134 -1.13 -9.11 -5.52
CA LEU A 134 -0.33 -8.86 -4.34
C LEU A 134 0.80 -7.89 -4.69
N GLU A 135 0.86 -6.78 -3.99
CA GLU A 135 1.90 -5.77 -4.09
C GLU A 135 2.53 -5.60 -2.70
N ILE A 136 3.85 -5.74 -2.60
CA ILE A 136 4.61 -5.45 -1.37
C ILE A 136 5.36 -4.16 -1.62
N LEU A 137 5.12 -3.15 -0.78
CA LEU A 137 5.72 -1.83 -0.89
C LEU A 137 6.67 -1.60 0.28
N LEU A 138 7.91 -1.25 -0.05
CA LEU A 138 8.95 -0.89 0.90
C LEU A 138 9.58 0.44 0.47
N THR A 139 9.34 1.48 1.25
CA THR A 139 9.92 2.82 1.11
C THR A 139 10.48 3.27 2.47
N PRO A 140 11.31 4.33 2.52
CA PRO A 140 11.81 4.86 3.79
C PRO A 140 10.71 5.25 4.79
N THR A 141 9.48 5.49 4.34
CA THR A 141 8.36 5.93 5.17
C THR A 141 7.23 4.92 5.27
N LEU A 142 7.25 3.85 4.46
CA LEU A 142 6.17 2.88 4.37
C LEU A 142 6.71 1.47 4.21
N PHE A 143 6.26 0.57 5.08
CA PHE A 143 6.36 -0.86 4.88
C PHE A 143 4.96 -1.45 4.94
N GLY A 144 4.49 -1.95 3.80
CA GLY A 144 3.09 -2.35 3.62
C GLY A 144 2.91 -3.39 2.52
N SER A 145 1.72 -3.98 2.48
CA SER A 145 1.26 -4.77 1.33
C SER A 145 -0.15 -4.38 0.95
N GLU A 146 -0.42 -4.31 -0.35
CA GLU A 146 -1.77 -4.29 -0.90
C GLU A 146 -2.08 -5.68 -1.46
N MET A 147 -3.07 -6.35 -0.88
CA MET A 147 -3.65 -7.57 -1.44
C MET A 147 -5.11 -7.30 -1.77
N TYR A 148 -5.45 -7.39 -3.05
CA TYR A 148 -6.83 -7.25 -3.48
C TYR A 148 -7.23 -8.37 -4.43
N GLU A 149 -8.44 -8.87 -4.23
CA GLU A 149 -9.17 -9.54 -5.30
C GLU A 149 -9.66 -8.46 -6.25
N PRO A 150 -9.51 -8.59 -7.58
CA PRO A 150 -10.02 -7.62 -8.51
C PRO A 150 -11.52 -7.65 -8.31
N ARG A 151 -12.05 -6.54 -7.80
CA ARG A 151 -13.47 -6.22 -7.98
C ARG A 151 -13.76 -6.44 -9.46
N GLU A 152 -14.87 -7.11 -9.77
CA GLU A 152 -15.32 -7.41 -11.15
C GLU A 152 -14.79 -6.39 -12.14
N ILE A 153 -14.12 -6.84 -13.22
CA ILE A 153 -13.47 -5.96 -14.20
C ILE A 153 -14.41 -4.79 -14.47
N ARG A 154 -14.05 -3.61 -13.96
CA ARG A 154 -14.86 -2.41 -14.17
C ARG A 154 -14.87 -2.19 -15.68
N LYS A 155 -16.06 -2.01 -16.24
CA LYS A 155 -16.24 -1.72 -17.67
C LYS A 155 -15.67 -0.34 -17.96
N SER A 156 -14.36 -0.25 -18.10
CA SER A 156 -13.68 0.96 -18.55
C SER A 156 -13.83 1.10 -20.06
N PRO A 157 -13.62 2.29 -20.62
CA PRO A 157 -13.59 2.48 -22.07
C PRO A 157 -12.62 1.52 -22.76
N GLU A 158 -11.43 1.33 -22.19
CA GLU A 158 -10.39 0.42 -22.69
C GLU A 158 -10.87 -1.03 -22.69
N TYR A 159 -11.64 -1.44 -21.67
CA TYR A 159 -12.21 -2.78 -21.61
C TYR A 159 -13.23 -3.04 -22.73
N GLU A 160 -14.13 -2.09 -23.00
CA GLU A 160 -15.10 -2.24 -24.09
C GLU A 160 -14.41 -2.21 -25.46
N GLN A 161 -13.38 -1.37 -25.65
CA GLN A 161 -12.55 -1.37 -26.87
C GLN A 161 -11.85 -2.72 -27.09
N ALA A 162 -11.21 -3.27 -26.05
CA ALA A 162 -10.60 -4.61 -26.12
C ALA A 162 -11.64 -5.67 -26.52
N ARG A 163 -12.83 -5.59 -25.93
CA ARG A 163 -13.93 -6.52 -26.18
C ARG A 163 -14.47 -6.41 -27.61
N GLU A 164 -14.55 -5.21 -28.18
CA GLU A 164 -14.93 -4.97 -29.57
C GLU A 164 -13.89 -5.56 -30.54
N LEU A 165 -12.61 -5.28 -30.32
CA LEU A 165 -11.52 -5.85 -31.12
C LEU A 165 -11.51 -7.40 -31.04
N ILE A 166 -11.71 -7.97 -29.85
CA ILE A 166 -11.78 -9.43 -29.68
C ILE A 166 -13.00 -10.04 -30.38
N LYS A 167 -14.11 -9.31 -30.50
CA LYS A 167 -15.34 -9.78 -31.15
C LYS A 167 -15.42 -9.46 -32.65
N SER A 168 -14.49 -8.68 -33.18
CA SER A 168 -14.48 -8.34 -34.60
C SER A 168 -14.38 -9.59 -35.48
N VAL A 169 -15.00 -9.52 -36.66
CA VAL A 169 -15.03 -10.60 -37.68
C VAL A 169 -13.94 -10.37 -38.74
N GLU A 170 -12.94 -9.54 -38.43
CA GLU A 170 -11.83 -9.24 -39.33
C GLU A 170 -10.94 -10.47 -39.59
N PRO A 171 -10.24 -10.51 -40.74
CA PRO A 171 -9.16 -11.47 -40.99
C PRO A 171 -8.16 -11.53 -39.83
N ILE A 172 -7.64 -12.72 -39.55
CA ILE A 172 -6.86 -12.97 -38.34
C ILE A 172 -5.59 -12.11 -38.28
N ASP A 173 -4.97 -11.83 -39.42
CA ASP A 173 -3.80 -10.97 -39.56
C ASP A 173 -4.09 -9.50 -39.22
N ILE A 174 -5.22 -8.98 -39.69
CA ILE A 174 -5.69 -7.62 -39.38
C ILE A 174 -6.03 -7.51 -37.90
N LYS A 175 -6.83 -8.46 -37.40
CA LYS A 175 -7.23 -8.50 -36.00
C LYS A 175 -6.05 -8.60 -35.04
N MET A 176 -5.05 -9.43 -35.36
CA MET A 176 -3.84 -9.55 -34.55
C MET A 176 -3.01 -8.27 -34.56
N LYS A 177 -2.98 -7.55 -35.69
CA LYS A 177 -2.32 -6.24 -35.79
C LYS A 177 -3.02 -5.19 -34.93
N GLU A 178 -4.36 -5.07 -35.02
CA GLU A 178 -5.14 -4.14 -34.21
C GLU A 178 -5.01 -4.42 -32.71
N LEU A 179 -5.04 -5.69 -32.31
CA LEU A 179 -4.83 -6.08 -30.91
C LEU A 179 -3.42 -5.76 -30.43
N ALA A 180 -2.40 -5.90 -31.28
CA ALA A 180 -1.02 -5.57 -30.94
C ALA A 180 -0.83 -4.04 -30.80
N GLU A 181 -1.41 -3.25 -31.70
CA GLU A 181 -1.39 -1.79 -31.62
C GLU A 181 -2.10 -1.30 -30.35
N PHE A 182 -3.27 -1.85 -30.05
CA PHE A 182 -4.00 -1.51 -28.83
C PHE A 182 -3.27 -1.95 -27.55
N LEU A 183 -2.64 -3.13 -27.54
CA LEU A 183 -1.82 -3.58 -26.42
C LEU A 183 -0.64 -2.63 -26.18
N HIS A 184 -0.02 -2.14 -27.24
CA HIS A 184 1.07 -1.18 -27.14
C HIS A 184 0.61 0.16 -26.54
N GLU A 185 -0.54 0.67 -26.98
CA GLU A 185 -1.15 1.88 -26.41
C GLU A 185 -1.46 1.71 -24.91
N LEU A 186 -2.00 0.56 -24.51
CA LEU A 186 -2.25 0.25 -23.11
C LEU A 186 -0.96 0.23 -22.28
N ASP A 187 0.10 -0.42 -22.79
CA ASP A 187 1.39 -0.48 -22.09
C ASP A 187 1.99 0.91 -21.88
N ASP A 188 1.91 1.79 -22.87
CA ASP A 188 2.41 3.16 -22.74
C ASP A 188 1.55 3.98 -21.78
N ARG A 189 0.22 3.82 -21.82
CA ARG A 189 -0.67 4.48 -20.87
C ARG A 189 -0.44 4.03 -19.44
N ILE A 190 -0.17 2.73 -19.23
CA ILE A 190 0.18 2.18 -17.91
C ILE A 190 1.49 2.80 -17.41
N LYS A 191 2.51 2.94 -18.27
CA LYS A 191 3.78 3.59 -17.88
C LYS A 191 3.58 5.04 -17.46
N GLU A 192 2.80 5.81 -18.22
CA GLU A 192 2.47 7.21 -17.89
C GLU A 192 1.80 7.31 -16.51
N LEU A 193 0.77 6.48 -16.26
CA LEU A 193 0.05 6.47 -14.98
C LEU A 193 0.93 6.02 -13.81
N ILE A 194 1.87 5.11 -14.04
CA ILE A 194 2.85 4.71 -13.01
C ILE A 194 3.76 5.90 -12.67
N GLU A 195 4.20 6.66 -13.66
CA GLU A 195 5.07 7.82 -13.42
C GLU A 195 4.32 8.95 -12.71
N GLU A 196 3.10 9.27 -13.15
CA GLU A 196 2.24 10.25 -12.47
C GLU A 196 1.95 9.84 -11.02
N LYS A 197 1.70 8.53 -10.78
CA LYS A 197 1.55 7.99 -9.42
C LYS A 197 2.81 8.22 -8.58
N ARG A 198 4.00 7.98 -9.13
CA ARG A 198 5.28 8.18 -8.42
C ARG A 198 5.48 9.63 -8.02
N GLU A 199 5.25 10.57 -8.94
CA GLU A 199 5.38 12.01 -8.65
C GLU A 199 4.44 12.43 -7.51
N LEU A 200 3.20 11.94 -7.50
CA LEU A 200 2.25 12.19 -6.42
C LEU A 200 2.68 11.54 -5.10
N GLU A 201 3.26 10.34 -5.14
CA GLU A 201 3.80 9.66 -3.96
C GLU A 201 4.96 10.44 -3.33
N GLU A 202 5.85 11.04 -4.13
CA GLU A 202 6.93 11.88 -3.62
C GLU A 202 6.40 13.11 -2.87
N VAL A 203 5.42 13.80 -3.46
CA VAL A 203 4.76 14.96 -2.81
C VAL A 203 4.04 14.52 -1.53
N LYS A 204 3.36 13.37 -1.56
CA LYS A 204 2.73 12.79 -0.37
C LYS A 204 3.74 12.55 0.75
N ILE A 205 4.88 11.93 0.45
CA ILE A 205 5.96 11.67 1.42
C ILE A 205 6.50 12.97 2.01
N LEU A 206 6.70 14.00 1.18
CA LEU A 206 7.13 15.33 1.62
C LEU A 206 6.16 15.93 2.65
N VAL A 207 4.86 15.92 2.35
CA VAL A 207 3.82 16.48 3.22
C VAL A 207 3.71 15.68 4.53
N GLU A 208 3.68 14.35 4.45
CA GLU A 208 3.64 13.48 5.64
C GLU A 208 4.85 13.73 6.55
N THR A 209 6.05 13.79 5.97
CA THR A 209 7.29 14.07 6.71
C THR A 209 7.24 15.43 7.41
N TYR A 210 6.72 16.46 6.74
CA TYR A 210 6.58 17.79 7.33
C TYR A 210 5.61 17.77 8.52
N ILE A 211 4.43 17.14 8.37
CA ILE A 211 3.45 16.98 9.45
C ILE A 211 4.10 16.26 10.65
N GLU A 212 4.78 15.14 10.41
CA GLU A 212 5.45 14.39 11.48
C GLU A 212 6.51 15.21 12.21
N ASN A 213 7.31 16.00 11.48
CA ASN A 213 8.33 16.86 12.06
C ASN A 213 7.73 17.98 12.91
N VAL A 214 6.64 18.59 12.45
CA VAL A 214 5.91 19.59 13.23
C VAL A 214 5.33 18.96 14.49
N MET A 215 4.64 17.82 14.36
CA MET A 215 4.05 17.07 15.49
C MET A 215 5.10 16.71 16.54
N ARG A 216 6.29 16.28 16.11
CA ARG A 216 7.42 15.98 17.01
C ARG A 216 7.86 17.20 17.80
N ARG A 217 8.11 18.32 17.13
CA ARG A 217 8.55 19.57 17.80
C ARG A 217 7.53 20.08 18.80
N ILE A 218 6.25 20.12 18.44
CA ILE A 218 5.21 20.56 19.38
C ILE A 218 5.03 19.58 20.55
N SER A 219 5.33 18.29 20.37
CA SER A 219 5.28 17.30 21.45
C SER A 219 6.37 17.48 22.50
N GLU A 220 7.53 18.00 22.09
CA GLU A 220 8.64 18.34 22.99
C GLU A 220 8.31 19.58 23.84
N GLU A 221 7.56 20.53 23.28
CA GLU A 221 7.20 21.78 23.96
C GLU A 221 5.91 21.68 24.79
N ASN A 222 4.83 21.12 24.24
CA ASN A 222 3.53 21.09 24.90
C ASN A 222 2.59 19.98 24.38
N LYS A 223 2.47 18.91 25.16
CA LYS A 223 1.61 17.75 24.90
C LYS A 223 0.12 18.08 24.68
N GLU A 224 -0.43 19.12 25.31
CA GLU A 224 -1.84 19.51 25.14
C GLU A 224 -2.10 20.22 23.79
N ILE A 225 -1.10 20.95 23.28
CA ILE A 225 -1.19 21.54 21.93
C ILE A 225 -1.25 20.42 20.88
N VAL A 226 -0.47 19.35 21.06
CA VAL A 226 -0.48 18.19 20.15
C VAL A 226 -1.84 17.53 20.07
N LYS A 227 -2.46 17.24 21.23
CA LYS A 227 -3.82 16.65 21.27
C LYS A 227 -4.85 17.53 20.59
N LYS A 228 -4.78 18.85 20.81
CA LYS A 228 -5.69 19.80 20.18
C LYS A 228 -5.52 19.81 18.66
N VAL A 229 -4.28 19.97 18.18
CA VAL A 229 -3.98 19.99 16.75
C VAL A 229 -4.38 18.66 16.10
N PHE A 230 -4.08 17.53 16.73
CA PHE A 230 -4.45 16.22 16.21
C PHE A 230 -5.96 16.06 16.07
N LYS A 231 -6.74 16.44 17.10
CA LYS A 231 -8.21 16.39 17.05
C LYS A 231 -8.80 17.22 15.90
N ASP A 232 -8.19 18.37 15.59
CA ASP A 232 -8.65 19.24 14.51
C ASP A 232 -8.37 18.65 13.11
N ILE A 233 -7.42 17.72 12.97
CA ILE A 233 -7.02 17.14 11.67
C ILE A 233 -7.35 15.64 11.51
N GLU A 234 -7.66 14.91 12.59
CA GLU A 234 -7.84 13.45 12.61
C GLU A 234 -8.85 12.98 11.55
N GLU A 235 -9.99 13.68 11.41
CA GLU A 235 -11.04 13.33 10.43
C GLU A 235 -10.69 13.71 8.99
N ILE A 236 -9.70 14.57 8.78
CA ILE A 236 -9.25 15.03 7.45
C ILE A 236 -8.15 14.13 6.91
N LEU A 237 -7.29 13.60 7.78
CA LEU A 237 -6.18 12.75 7.41
C LEU A 237 -6.67 11.40 6.84
N PRO A 238 -5.92 10.78 5.91
CA PRO A 238 -6.19 9.40 5.51
C PRO A 238 -6.26 8.49 6.75
N PRO A 239 -7.25 7.58 6.87
CA PRO A 239 -7.51 6.84 8.11
C PRO A 239 -6.29 6.09 8.66
N GLU A 240 -5.53 5.43 7.79
CA GLU A 240 -4.30 4.71 8.17
C GLU A 240 -3.20 5.66 8.65
N TYR A 241 -3.08 6.82 8.01
CA TYR A 241 -2.11 7.84 8.41
C TYR A 241 -2.49 8.50 9.74
N ALA A 242 -3.77 8.79 9.96
CA ALA A 242 -4.28 9.31 11.22
C ALA A 242 -3.97 8.36 12.38
N LYS A 243 -4.22 7.05 12.18
CA LYS A 243 -3.89 6.01 13.15
C LYS A 243 -2.40 5.99 13.50
N ARG A 244 -1.51 6.04 12.49
CA ARG A 244 -0.05 6.14 12.69
C ARG A 244 0.35 7.34 13.56
N ILE A 245 -0.19 8.52 13.27
CA ILE A 245 0.14 9.74 14.01
C ILE A 245 -0.34 9.64 15.46
N LYS A 246 -1.54 9.08 15.68
CA LYS A 246 -2.13 8.85 17.00
C LYS A 246 -1.26 7.93 17.85
N GLU A 247 -0.90 6.77 17.33
CA GLU A 247 -0.04 5.80 18.01
C GLU A 247 1.32 6.43 18.36
N LYS A 248 1.92 7.17 17.42
CA LYS A 248 3.27 7.74 17.58
C LYS A 248 3.32 8.89 18.59
N PHE A 249 2.35 9.81 18.53
CA PHE A 249 2.42 11.07 19.27
C PHE A 249 1.37 11.26 20.36
N ILE A 250 0.30 10.46 20.41
CA ILE A 250 -0.80 10.64 21.37
C ILE A 250 -0.87 9.48 22.37
N GLU A 251 -0.75 8.23 21.92
CA GLU A 251 -0.87 7.05 22.79
C GLU A 251 0.39 6.77 23.63
N ASN A 252 1.53 7.37 23.25
CA ASN A 252 2.79 7.32 23.99
C ASN A 252 3.00 8.52 24.95
N ILE A 253 1.97 9.37 25.15
CA ILE A 253 2.03 10.57 26.02
C ILE A 253 1.65 10.25 27.46
#